data_AF-A0A955TEY0-F1
#
_entry.id   AF-A0A955TEY0-F1
#
_cell.length_a   1.000
_cell.length_b   1.000
_cell.length_c   1.000
_cell.angle_alpha   90.00
_cell.angle_beta   90.00
_cell.angle_gamma   90.00
#
_symmetry.space_group_name_H-M   'P 1'
#
loop_
_entity.id
_entity.type
_entity.pdbx_description
1 polymer ?
#
loop_
_entity_poly.entity_id
_entity_poly.type
_entity_poly.pdbx_seq_one_letter_code
_entity_poly.pdbx_strand_id
1 'polypeptide(L)'
;IQLDQRFGPSSPQNRLTKTTEVTTVSYEQDVKPILEARCIVCHGCYDAPCQLNLSAHEGIERGANKELVYNPGRLLAMEPTRLFVDAQTPSGWREKQFFPVLNERVQTQEANLQGSLMAKMLLLKQQHPLPPVSPLPASFDFGIERAQYCPTMPEFEAFARNNPLWGMPYGLPGLNEQEHATVMTWLAEGAVDEASAPVRASARSAISEWETFLNGETPKEQLMSRYLYEHLFLAHLYFDDLAPQQFFRLVRSTTPPGEVIHLIATRRPYDDPKVDRIYYRFEPVRTTILAKTHMPYLLNQERLSRYRTLFLEPAYEVQALPSYNPEASANPFETFKSIPVKSRYR
;
A
#
# COMPACT_ATOMS: atom_id res chain seq x y z
N ILE A 1 -11.82 -27.72 -8.11
CA ILE A 1 -12.09 -29.19 -8.21
C ILE A 1 -10.80 -29.97 -8.40
N GLN A 2 -10.10 -29.91 -9.54
CA GLN A 2 -8.87 -30.73 -9.72
C GLN A 2 -7.73 -30.33 -8.76
N LEU A 3 -7.49 -29.03 -8.54
CA LEU A 3 -6.47 -28.59 -7.58
C LEU A 3 -6.83 -28.95 -6.13
N ASP A 4 -8.09 -28.81 -5.74
CA ASP A 4 -8.52 -29.12 -4.37
C ASP A 4 -8.44 -30.63 -4.07
N GLN A 5 -8.73 -31.47 -5.07
CA GLN A 5 -8.58 -32.92 -4.96
C GLN A 5 -7.11 -33.33 -4.81
N ARG A 6 -6.17 -32.62 -5.45
CA ARG A 6 -4.74 -32.95 -5.43
C ARG A 6 -4.00 -32.37 -4.24
N PHE A 7 -4.36 -31.15 -3.82
CA PHE A 7 -3.57 -30.33 -2.88
C PHE A 7 -4.36 -29.89 -1.65
N GLY A 8 -5.61 -30.34 -1.50
CA GLY A 8 -6.50 -29.95 -0.42
C GLY A 8 -7.25 -28.63 -0.69
N PRO A 9 -8.21 -28.26 0.17
CA PRO A 9 -9.01 -27.07 -0.02
C PRO A 9 -8.16 -25.79 0.08
N SER A 10 -8.53 -24.78 -0.72
CA SER A 10 -7.96 -23.43 -0.61
C SER A 10 -8.36 -22.79 0.71
N SER A 11 -7.39 -22.30 1.48
CA SER A 11 -7.60 -21.64 2.76
C SER A 11 -6.50 -20.60 3.04
N PRO A 12 -6.85 -19.36 3.40
CA PRO A 12 -5.88 -18.32 3.73
C PRO A 12 -5.01 -18.69 4.95
N GLN A 13 -5.48 -19.57 5.83
CA GLN A 13 -4.71 -20.07 6.97
C GLN A 13 -3.47 -20.85 6.55
N ASN A 14 -3.50 -21.51 5.38
CA ASN A 14 -2.34 -22.23 4.84
C ASN A 14 -1.19 -21.30 4.42
N ARG A 15 -1.44 -19.98 4.33
CA ARG A 15 -0.37 -18.96 4.13
C ARG A 15 0.30 -18.54 5.43
N LEU A 16 -0.37 -18.75 6.57
CA LEU A 16 0.13 -18.36 7.89
C LEU A 16 1.09 -19.39 8.49
N THR A 17 1.07 -20.62 7.98
CA THR A 17 2.08 -21.63 8.32
C THR A 17 3.39 -21.24 7.66
N LYS A 18 4.25 -20.52 8.40
CA LYS A 18 5.61 -20.24 7.96
C LYS A 18 6.29 -21.56 7.63
N THR A 19 6.70 -21.73 6.38
CA THR A 19 7.66 -22.76 6.03
C THR A 19 8.91 -22.45 6.86
N THR A 20 9.18 -23.25 7.89
CA THR A 20 10.36 -23.10 8.76
C THR A 20 11.67 -23.48 8.05
N GLU A 21 11.61 -23.68 6.74
CA GLU A 21 12.75 -24.00 5.91
C GLU A 21 13.49 -22.72 5.54
N VAL A 22 14.82 -22.82 5.54
CA VAL A 22 15.69 -21.78 5.00
C VAL A 22 15.33 -21.60 3.53
N THR A 23 14.85 -20.41 3.16
CA THR A 23 14.61 -20.06 1.76
C THR A 23 15.94 -19.88 1.05
N THR A 24 16.03 -20.32 -0.20
CA THR A 24 17.23 -20.10 -1.00
C THR A 24 17.24 -18.71 -1.64
N VAL A 25 16.07 -18.09 -1.74
CA VAL A 25 15.88 -16.75 -2.30
C VAL A 25 15.32 -15.81 -1.24
N SER A 26 15.88 -14.59 -1.18
CA SER A 26 15.40 -13.53 -0.30
C SER A 26 14.31 -12.69 -0.97
N TYR A 27 13.20 -12.43 -0.28
CA TYR A 27 12.17 -11.52 -0.83
C TYR A 27 12.73 -10.11 -0.94
N GLU A 28 13.30 -9.58 0.15
CA GLU A 28 13.81 -8.21 0.20
C GLU A 28 15.03 -7.99 -0.71
N GLN A 29 15.96 -8.95 -0.79
CA GLN A 29 17.22 -8.75 -1.53
C GLN A 29 17.14 -9.19 -3.00
N ASP A 30 16.41 -10.26 -3.32
CA ASP A 30 16.44 -10.85 -4.66
C ASP A 30 15.15 -10.62 -5.45
N VAL A 31 13.98 -10.81 -4.83
CA VAL A 31 12.69 -10.78 -5.52
C VAL A 31 12.16 -9.37 -5.69
N LYS A 32 12.18 -8.58 -4.61
CA LYS A 32 11.63 -7.22 -4.58
C LYS A 32 12.25 -6.33 -5.66
N PRO A 33 13.59 -6.30 -5.88
CA PRO A 33 14.15 -5.51 -6.98
C PRO A 33 13.61 -5.89 -8.36
N ILE A 34 13.30 -7.17 -8.59
CA ILE A 34 12.70 -7.64 -9.85
C ILE A 34 11.26 -7.12 -9.96
N LEU A 35 10.47 -7.23 -8.90
CA LEU A 35 9.10 -6.70 -8.89
C LEU A 35 9.08 -5.18 -9.10
N GLU A 36 9.99 -4.45 -8.47
CA GLU A 36 10.18 -3.00 -8.63
C GLU A 36 10.48 -2.64 -10.08
N ALA A 37 11.40 -3.35 -10.72
CA ALA A 37 11.79 -3.08 -12.10
C ALA A 37 10.75 -3.52 -13.14
N ARG A 38 9.99 -4.60 -12.87
CA ARG A 38 9.23 -5.32 -13.92
C ARG A 38 7.72 -5.29 -13.74
N CYS A 39 7.21 -5.02 -12.54
CA CYS A 39 5.80 -5.24 -12.21
C CYS A 39 5.12 -4.02 -11.57
N ILE A 40 5.80 -3.35 -10.62
CA ILE A 40 5.15 -2.37 -9.73
C ILE A 40 4.73 -1.09 -10.46
N VAL A 41 5.33 -0.75 -11.61
CA VAL A 41 4.86 0.39 -12.43
C VAL A 41 3.36 0.27 -12.77
N CYS A 42 2.91 -0.94 -13.11
CA CYS A 42 1.50 -1.26 -13.37
C CYS A 42 0.75 -1.68 -12.10
N HIS A 43 1.41 -2.37 -11.18
CA HIS A 43 0.80 -2.98 -9.99
C HIS A 43 1.20 -2.27 -8.68
N GLY A 44 1.26 -0.95 -8.69
CA GLY A 44 1.82 -0.18 -7.57
C GLY A 44 0.85 0.73 -6.82
N CYS A 45 -0.36 0.97 -7.34
CA CYS A 45 -1.33 1.80 -6.63
C CYS A 45 -2.78 1.38 -6.92
N TYR A 46 -3.77 2.19 -6.53
CA TYR A 46 -5.18 1.84 -6.67
C TYR A 46 -5.70 1.79 -8.11
N ASP A 47 -4.93 2.33 -9.06
CA ASP A 47 -5.16 2.18 -10.51
C ASP A 47 -4.74 0.80 -11.06
N ALA A 48 -4.11 -0.03 -10.23
CA ALA A 48 -3.55 -1.28 -10.68
C ALA A 48 -4.67 -2.20 -11.22
N PRO A 49 -4.43 -2.90 -12.35
CA PRO A 49 -5.38 -3.87 -12.85
C PRO A 49 -5.76 -4.88 -11.77
N CYS A 50 -7.06 -5.14 -11.63
CA CYS A 50 -7.60 -6.05 -10.63
C CYS A 50 -7.25 -5.68 -9.18
N GLN A 51 -6.94 -4.41 -8.91
CA GLN A 51 -6.45 -3.93 -7.61
C GLN A 51 -5.20 -4.67 -7.10
N LEU A 52 -4.49 -5.44 -7.92
CA LEU A 52 -3.32 -6.20 -7.48
C LEU A 52 -2.18 -5.24 -7.20
N ASN A 53 -1.72 -5.18 -5.95
CA ASN A 53 -0.64 -4.30 -5.53
C ASN A 53 0.59 -5.12 -5.12
N LEU A 54 1.68 -4.99 -5.86
CA LEU A 54 2.92 -5.71 -5.66
C LEU A 54 4.00 -4.87 -4.94
N SER A 55 3.67 -3.65 -4.52
CA SER A 55 4.63 -2.72 -3.88
C SER A 55 5.11 -3.15 -2.50
N ALA A 56 4.46 -4.13 -1.89
CA ALA A 56 4.86 -4.80 -0.65
C ALA A 56 4.34 -6.25 -0.66
N HIS A 57 4.96 -7.12 0.12
CA HIS A 57 4.58 -8.53 0.24
C HIS A 57 3.12 -8.71 0.65
N GLU A 58 2.63 -7.90 1.59
CA GLU A 58 1.26 -7.95 2.07
C GLU A 58 0.25 -7.61 0.97
N GLY A 59 0.66 -6.86 -0.05
CA GLY A 59 -0.17 -6.60 -1.23
C GLY A 59 -0.30 -7.82 -2.14
N ILE A 60 0.72 -8.68 -2.18
CA ILE A 60 0.72 -9.97 -2.87
C ILE A 60 -0.18 -10.96 -2.12
N GLU A 61 -0.05 -11.03 -0.79
CA GLU A 61 -0.90 -11.85 0.08
C GLU A 61 -2.37 -11.42 0.04
N ARG A 62 -2.63 -10.11 -0.01
CA ARG A 62 -3.96 -9.55 -0.26
C ARG A 62 -4.57 -10.13 -1.52
N GLY A 63 -3.79 -10.23 -2.60
CA GLY A 63 -4.23 -10.74 -3.89
C GLY A 63 -4.97 -9.70 -4.72
N ALA A 64 -5.90 -10.17 -5.56
CA ALA A 64 -6.58 -9.37 -6.57
C ALA A 64 -8.10 -9.32 -6.33
N ASN A 65 -8.76 -8.30 -6.86
CA ASN A 65 -10.20 -8.09 -6.77
C ASN A 65 -10.74 -7.61 -8.12
N LYS A 66 -11.91 -8.12 -8.54
CA LYS A 66 -12.55 -7.77 -9.82
C LYS A 66 -13.25 -6.41 -9.78
N GLU A 67 -13.49 -5.85 -8.59
CA GLU A 67 -14.20 -4.59 -8.44
C GLU A 67 -13.37 -3.41 -8.97
N LEU A 68 -14.01 -2.53 -9.75
CA LEU A 68 -13.40 -1.31 -10.25
C LEU A 68 -13.34 -0.25 -9.15
N VAL A 69 -12.14 0.20 -8.78
CA VAL A 69 -11.97 1.29 -7.81
C VAL A 69 -12.54 2.59 -8.38
N TYR A 70 -12.12 2.95 -9.59
CA TYR A 70 -12.61 4.10 -10.32
C TYR A 70 -13.79 3.70 -11.21
N ASN A 71 -15.00 3.90 -10.71
CA ASN A 71 -16.24 3.63 -11.44
C ASN A 71 -17.11 4.92 -11.45
N PRO A 72 -17.25 5.61 -12.60
CA PRO A 72 -17.98 6.88 -12.68
C PRO A 72 -19.49 6.72 -12.45
N GLY A 73 -20.03 5.50 -12.60
CA GLY A 73 -21.45 5.21 -12.35
C GLY A 73 -21.80 5.00 -10.88
N ARG A 74 -20.83 5.03 -9.96
CA ARG A 74 -21.08 4.72 -8.55
C ARG A 74 -21.74 5.91 -7.83
N LEU A 75 -22.94 5.70 -7.30
CA LEU A 75 -23.71 6.72 -6.57
C LEU A 75 -23.22 6.95 -5.13
N LEU A 76 -22.69 5.91 -4.49
CA LEU A 76 -22.19 5.94 -3.12
C LEU A 76 -20.69 5.66 -3.11
N ALA A 77 -20.00 6.07 -2.06
CA ALA A 77 -18.60 5.70 -1.93
C ALA A 77 -18.44 4.19 -1.69
N MET A 78 -17.38 3.61 -2.26
CA MET A 78 -17.00 2.24 -1.92
C MET A 78 -16.28 2.19 -0.58
N GLU A 79 -16.33 1.02 0.05
CA GLU A 79 -15.51 0.72 1.20
C GLU A 79 -14.02 0.72 0.82
N PRO A 80 -13.15 1.36 1.61
CA PRO A 80 -11.71 1.37 1.34
C PRO A 80 -11.07 -0.03 1.43
N THR A 81 -10.05 -0.22 0.58
CA THR A 81 -9.23 -1.44 0.49
C THR A 81 -7.72 -1.11 0.55
N ARG A 82 -7.35 -0.13 1.37
CA ARG A 82 -5.99 0.38 1.56
C ARG A 82 -5.14 -0.65 2.29
N LEU A 83 -3.97 -0.93 1.73
CA LEU A 83 -3.01 -1.86 2.31
C LEU A 83 -2.57 -1.38 3.71
N PHE A 84 -2.38 -2.31 4.65
CA PHE A 84 -2.05 -2.08 6.07
C PHE A 84 -3.12 -1.41 6.93
N VAL A 85 -4.24 -0.98 6.33
CA VAL A 85 -5.26 -0.21 7.02
C VAL A 85 -6.57 -0.98 7.12
N ASP A 86 -7.14 -1.38 5.97
CA ASP A 86 -8.52 -1.89 5.95
C ASP A 86 -8.62 -3.40 6.19
N ALA A 87 -7.50 -4.13 6.06
CA ALA A 87 -7.31 -5.50 6.57
C ALA A 87 -5.80 -5.78 6.71
N GLN A 88 -5.44 -6.70 7.62
CA GLN A 88 -4.04 -7.00 7.97
C GLN A 88 -3.69 -8.48 7.81
N THR A 89 -4.65 -9.33 7.43
CA THR A 89 -4.44 -10.77 7.25
C THR A 89 -5.01 -11.23 5.92
N PRO A 90 -4.48 -12.32 5.31
CA PRO A 90 -5.08 -12.92 4.12
C PRO A 90 -6.57 -13.19 4.30
N SER A 91 -6.99 -13.74 5.44
CA SER A 91 -8.40 -14.01 5.74
C SER A 91 -9.27 -12.75 5.70
N GLY A 92 -8.83 -11.64 6.31
CA GLY A 92 -9.57 -10.38 6.27
C GLY A 92 -9.70 -9.82 4.84
N TRP A 93 -8.72 -10.09 3.97
CA TRP A 93 -8.83 -9.74 2.55
C TRP A 93 -9.81 -10.63 1.78
N ARG A 94 -9.91 -11.93 2.12
CA ARG A 94 -10.94 -12.82 1.55
C ARG A 94 -12.36 -12.39 1.91
N GLU A 95 -12.58 -11.91 3.14
CA GLU A 95 -13.88 -11.33 3.55
C GLU A 95 -14.26 -10.12 2.67
N LYS A 96 -13.27 -9.31 2.29
CA LYS A 96 -13.39 -8.20 1.33
C LYS A 96 -13.39 -8.64 -0.15
N GLN A 97 -13.63 -9.92 -0.43
CA GLN A 97 -13.76 -10.48 -1.79
C GLN A 97 -12.49 -10.42 -2.65
N PHE A 98 -11.32 -10.22 -2.04
CA PHE A 98 -10.06 -10.44 -2.75
C PHE A 98 -9.82 -11.94 -2.92
N PHE A 99 -9.39 -12.38 -4.10
CA PHE A 99 -8.98 -13.75 -4.35
C PHE A 99 -7.45 -13.85 -4.36
N PRO A 100 -6.89 -15.00 -3.92
CA PRO A 100 -5.45 -15.17 -3.82
C PRO A 100 -4.78 -15.21 -5.19
N VAL A 101 -3.60 -14.61 -5.29
CA VAL A 101 -2.69 -14.76 -6.45
C VAL A 101 -1.55 -15.74 -6.17
N LEU A 102 -1.40 -16.14 -4.91
CA LEU A 102 -0.49 -17.18 -4.42
C LEU A 102 -1.28 -18.46 -4.09
N ASN A 103 -0.57 -19.56 -3.88
CA ASN A 103 -1.21 -20.83 -3.50
C ASN A 103 -1.67 -20.81 -2.05
N GLU A 104 -2.97 -21.00 -1.83
CA GLU A 104 -3.59 -21.14 -0.49
C GLU A 104 -3.93 -22.61 -0.13
N ARG A 105 -3.37 -23.59 -0.83
CA ARG A 105 -3.53 -25.02 -0.51
C ARG A 105 -2.34 -25.51 0.31
N VAL A 106 -2.08 -26.82 0.34
CA VAL A 106 -0.85 -27.36 0.95
C VAL A 106 0.38 -26.64 0.36
N GLN A 107 1.33 -26.27 1.22
CA GLN A 107 2.51 -25.49 0.85
C GLN A 107 3.68 -26.40 0.42
N THR A 108 3.48 -27.20 -0.63
CA THR A 108 4.58 -27.93 -1.29
C THR A 108 5.04 -27.17 -2.53
N GLN A 109 6.29 -27.36 -2.96
CA GLN A 109 6.81 -26.70 -4.17
C GLN A 109 5.91 -26.89 -5.40
N GLU A 110 5.42 -28.11 -5.63
CA GLU A 110 4.51 -28.40 -6.74
C GLU A 110 3.18 -27.64 -6.60
N ALA A 111 2.55 -27.69 -5.43
CA ALA A 111 1.28 -27.02 -5.17
C ALA A 111 1.41 -25.49 -5.27
N ASN A 112 2.54 -24.96 -4.80
CA ASN A 112 2.83 -23.53 -4.84
C ASN A 112 2.92 -23.01 -6.27
N LEU A 113 3.58 -23.75 -7.17
CA LEU A 113 3.65 -23.38 -8.58
C LEU A 113 2.34 -23.62 -9.33
N GLN A 114 1.64 -24.73 -9.08
CA GLN A 114 0.40 -25.05 -9.80
C GLN A 114 -0.80 -24.25 -9.30
N GLY A 115 -0.81 -23.84 -8.04
CA GLY A 115 -1.88 -23.10 -7.36
C GLY A 115 -1.70 -21.59 -7.33
N SER A 116 -0.58 -21.05 -7.86
CA SER A 116 -0.28 -19.61 -7.89
C SER A 116 -0.63 -18.99 -9.25
N LEU A 117 -1.53 -18.01 -9.26
CA LEU A 117 -1.82 -17.22 -10.46
C LEU A 117 -0.58 -16.45 -10.92
N MET A 118 0.24 -15.98 -9.99
CA MET A 118 1.46 -15.26 -10.33
C MET A 118 2.42 -16.17 -11.11
N ALA A 119 2.65 -17.41 -10.64
CA ALA A 119 3.47 -18.39 -11.35
C ALA A 119 2.89 -18.71 -12.73
N LYS A 120 1.57 -18.91 -12.81
CA LYS A 120 0.86 -19.21 -14.05
C LYS A 120 0.95 -18.10 -15.09
N MET A 121 0.86 -16.83 -14.68
CA MET A 121 1.02 -15.68 -15.59
C MET A 121 2.45 -15.51 -16.10
N LEU A 122 3.47 -15.82 -15.29
CA LEU A 122 4.88 -15.82 -15.69
C LEU A 122 5.17 -16.96 -16.68
N LEU A 123 4.70 -18.17 -16.39
CA LEU A 123 4.83 -19.32 -17.28
C LEU A 123 4.12 -19.09 -18.62
N LEU A 124 2.94 -18.46 -18.62
CA LEU A 124 2.24 -18.09 -19.86
C LEU A 124 3.11 -17.18 -20.73
N LYS A 125 3.78 -16.19 -20.13
CA LYS A 125 4.70 -15.30 -20.84
C LYS A 125 5.91 -16.03 -21.40
N GLN A 126 6.46 -16.97 -20.64
CA GLN A 126 7.59 -17.78 -21.08
C GLN A 126 7.23 -18.70 -22.26
N GLN A 127 6.04 -19.32 -22.22
CA GLN A 127 5.53 -20.20 -23.27
C GLN A 127 5.13 -19.44 -24.55
N HIS A 128 4.66 -18.20 -24.38
CA HIS A 128 4.21 -17.34 -25.45
C HIS A 128 4.92 -15.97 -25.37
N PRO A 129 6.21 -15.91 -25.75
CA PRO A 129 6.97 -14.67 -25.72
C PRO A 129 6.36 -13.62 -26.65
N LEU A 130 6.71 -12.35 -26.40
CA LEU A 130 6.21 -11.27 -27.24
C LEU A 130 6.66 -11.44 -28.70
N PRO A 131 5.78 -11.10 -29.67
CA PRO A 131 6.19 -10.98 -31.05
C PRO A 131 7.35 -9.98 -31.20
N PRO A 132 8.41 -10.29 -31.97
CA PRO A 132 9.58 -9.43 -32.15
C PRO A 132 9.30 -8.29 -33.15
N VAL A 133 8.19 -7.58 -32.97
CA VAL A 133 7.74 -6.47 -33.84
C VAL A 133 7.40 -5.23 -33.02
N SER A 134 7.62 -4.06 -33.60
CA SER A 134 7.29 -2.77 -32.99
C SER A 134 6.63 -1.86 -34.05
N PRO A 135 5.44 -1.29 -33.79
CA PRO A 135 4.62 -1.46 -32.59
C PRO A 135 4.02 -2.88 -32.47
N LEU A 136 3.55 -3.23 -31.27
CA LEU A 136 2.84 -4.49 -31.05
C LEU A 136 1.52 -4.55 -31.85
N PRO A 137 1.06 -5.75 -32.26
CA PRO A 137 -0.18 -5.89 -33.02
C PRO A 137 -1.42 -5.38 -32.26
N ALA A 138 -2.47 -5.03 -33.00
CA ALA A 138 -3.75 -4.55 -32.45
C ALA A 138 -4.46 -5.55 -31.52
N SER A 139 -4.01 -6.81 -31.45
CA SER A 139 -4.47 -7.80 -30.47
C SER A 139 -4.08 -7.47 -29.02
N PHE A 140 -3.16 -6.51 -28.81
CA PHE A 140 -2.86 -5.96 -27.50
C PHE A 140 -3.69 -4.69 -27.28
N ASP A 141 -4.50 -4.70 -26.23
CA ASP A 141 -5.35 -3.56 -25.86
C ASP A 141 -4.66 -2.74 -24.76
N PHE A 142 -4.22 -1.54 -25.13
CA PHE A 142 -3.62 -0.56 -24.22
C PHE A 142 -4.56 0.62 -23.94
N GLY A 143 -5.84 0.52 -24.33
CA GLY A 143 -6.84 1.54 -24.11
C GLY A 143 -7.06 1.84 -22.62
N ILE A 144 -7.50 3.07 -22.35
CA ILE A 144 -7.81 3.56 -20.99
C ILE A 144 -9.09 2.91 -20.47
N GLU A 145 -10.06 2.64 -21.34
CA GLU A 145 -11.36 2.02 -21.02
C GLU A 145 -11.40 0.51 -21.25
N ARG A 146 -10.23 -0.15 -21.37
CA ARG A 146 -10.18 -1.59 -21.61
C ARG A 146 -10.87 -2.37 -20.51
N ALA A 147 -11.54 -3.45 -20.90
CA ALA A 147 -12.08 -4.40 -19.92
C ALA A 147 -10.95 -4.99 -19.07
N GLN A 148 -11.11 -4.98 -17.75
CA GLN A 148 -10.14 -5.62 -16.85
C GLN A 148 -10.41 -7.13 -16.80
N TYR A 149 -9.40 -7.94 -17.12
CA TYR A 149 -9.46 -9.39 -17.04
C TYR A 149 -8.70 -9.86 -15.81
N CYS A 150 -9.44 -10.39 -14.84
CA CYS A 150 -8.94 -10.77 -13.53
C CYS A 150 -9.20 -12.26 -13.28
N PRO A 151 -8.53 -13.17 -14.02
CA PRO A 151 -8.81 -14.59 -13.91
C PRO A 151 -8.47 -15.10 -12.51
N THR A 152 -9.40 -15.83 -11.90
CA THR A 152 -9.13 -16.64 -10.71
C THR A 152 -8.47 -17.96 -11.12
N MET A 153 -7.90 -18.71 -10.17
CA MET A 153 -7.25 -20.00 -10.47
C MET A 153 -8.14 -20.98 -11.27
N PRO A 154 -9.45 -21.16 -10.97
CA PRO A 154 -10.32 -21.98 -11.79
C PRO A 154 -10.57 -21.45 -13.21
N GLU A 155 -10.50 -20.13 -13.41
CA GLU A 155 -10.75 -19.47 -14.71
C GLU A 155 -9.49 -19.41 -15.59
N PHE A 156 -8.31 -19.57 -14.99
CA PHE A 156 -7.01 -19.34 -15.64
C PHE A 156 -6.81 -20.15 -16.93
N GLU A 157 -7.13 -21.44 -16.93
CA GLU A 157 -6.90 -22.30 -18.10
C GLU A 157 -7.73 -21.86 -19.33
N ALA A 158 -8.97 -21.41 -19.11
CA ALA A 158 -9.80 -20.86 -20.19
C ALA A 158 -9.26 -19.50 -20.64
N PHE A 159 -8.84 -18.65 -19.70
CA PHE A 159 -8.21 -17.37 -19.99
C PHE A 159 -6.95 -17.53 -20.84
N ALA A 160 -6.03 -18.43 -20.45
CA ALA A 160 -4.76 -18.67 -21.13
C ALA A 160 -4.95 -19.18 -22.57
N ARG A 161 -5.92 -20.08 -22.80
CA ARG A 161 -6.26 -20.55 -24.17
C ARG A 161 -6.78 -19.43 -25.06
N ASN A 162 -7.60 -18.54 -24.51
CA ASN A 162 -8.20 -17.44 -25.27
C ASN A 162 -7.24 -16.26 -25.46
N ASN A 163 -6.25 -16.12 -24.56
CA ASN A 163 -5.34 -14.97 -24.52
C ASN A 163 -3.87 -15.42 -24.34
N PRO A 164 -3.31 -16.22 -25.26
CA PRO A 164 -1.98 -16.84 -25.06
C PRO A 164 -0.86 -15.80 -24.89
N LEU A 165 -0.96 -14.64 -25.55
CA LEU A 165 0.05 -13.57 -25.49
C LEU A 165 -0.09 -12.64 -24.26
N TRP A 166 -1.03 -12.92 -23.35
CA TRP A 166 -1.35 -12.03 -22.23
C TRP A 166 -0.63 -12.39 -20.92
N GLY A 167 0.43 -13.19 -20.99
CA GLY A 167 1.33 -13.43 -19.88
C GLY A 167 2.00 -12.14 -19.37
N MET A 168 2.38 -12.12 -18.10
CA MET A 168 2.99 -10.95 -17.46
C MET A 168 4.52 -10.97 -17.58
N PRO A 169 5.18 -9.80 -17.77
CA PRO A 169 4.60 -8.46 -17.93
C PRO A 169 3.82 -8.29 -19.25
N TYR A 170 2.60 -7.76 -19.16
CA TYR A 170 1.73 -7.57 -20.33
C TYR A 170 2.26 -6.48 -21.24
N GLY A 171 2.38 -6.77 -22.54
CA GLY A 171 2.88 -5.80 -23.54
C GLY A 171 4.36 -5.40 -23.38
N LEU A 172 5.09 -5.95 -22.42
CA LEU A 172 6.52 -5.71 -22.18
C LEU A 172 7.33 -7.01 -22.26
N PRO A 173 8.64 -6.98 -22.57
CA PRO A 173 9.47 -8.18 -22.58
C PRO A 173 9.31 -9.01 -21.30
N GLY A 174 9.43 -10.34 -21.45
CA GLY A 174 9.44 -11.24 -20.30
C GLY A 174 10.64 -10.96 -19.39
N LEU A 175 10.59 -11.54 -18.19
CA LEU A 175 11.74 -11.60 -17.30
C LEU A 175 12.89 -12.32 -18.03
N ASN A 176 14.13 -11.91 -17.79
CA ASN A 176 15.28 -12.68 -18.25
C ASN A 176 15.36 -14.02 -17.49
N GLU A 177 16.22 -14.94 -17.94
CA GLU A 177 16.29 -16.30 -17.36
C GLU A 177 16.58 -16.29 -15.86
N GLN A 178 17.48 -15.42 -15.39
CA GLN A 178 17.82 -15.31 -13.97
C GLN A 178 16.67 -14.70 -13.18
N GLU A 179 16.10 -13.59 -13.63
CA GLU A 179 14.95 -12.94 -13.00
C GLU A 179 13.76 -13.92 -12.88
N HIS A 180 13.48 -14.66 -13.95
CA HIS A 180 12.43 -15.66 -13.99
C HIS A 180 12.70 -16.79 -13.00
N ALA A 181 13.92 -17.35 -12.99
CA ALA A 181 14.30 -18.40 -12.07
C ALA A 181 14.19 -17.95 -10.61
N THR A 182 14.69 -16.75 -10.27
CA THR A 182 14.60 -16.18 -8.91
C THR A 182 13.14 -16.08 -8.44
N VAL A 183 12.25 -15.49 -9.24
CA VAL A 183 10.84 -15.33 -8.86
C VAL A 183 10.14 -16.69 -8.78
N MET A 184 10.41 -17.61 -9.71
CA MET A 184 9.79 -18.93 -9.70
C MET A 184 10.26 -19.80 -8.54
N THR A 185 11.54 -19.74 -8.15
CA THR A 185 12.06 -20.43 -6.96
C THR A 185 11.39 -19.87 -5.70
N TRP A 186 11.34 -18.54 -5.55
CA TRP A 186 10.65 -17.91 -4.43
C TRP A 186 9.17 -18.32 -4.36
N LEU A 187 8.46 -18.34 -5.49
CA LEU A 187 7.08 -18.82 -5.55
C LEU A 187 6.97 -20.30 -5.14
N ALA A 188 7.87 -21.17 -5.62
CA ALA A 188 7.91 -22.58 -5.24
C ALA A 188 8.15 -22.78 -3.74
N GLU A 189 9.02 -21.98 -3.13
CA GLU A 189 9.32 -21.98 -1.69
C GLU A 189 8.19 -21.39 -0.82
N GLY A 190 7.07 -21.03 -1.44
CA GLY A 190 5.88 -20.56 -0.74
C GLY A 190 5.77 -19.04 -0.68
N ALA A 191 6.62 -18.30 -1.39
CA ALA A 191 6.55 -16.85 -1.52
C ALA A 191 6.57 -16.13 -0.16
N VAL A 192 7.43 -16.56 0.76
CA VAL A 192 7.55 -15.98 2.09
C VAL A 192 8.34 -14.67 2.05
N ASP A 193 8.10 -13.78 3.02
CA ASP A 193 8.90 -12.58 3.25
C ASP A 193 9.79 -12.71 4.49
N GLU A 194 10.91 -11.98 4.46
CA GLU A 194 11.59 -11.62 5.69
C GLU A 194 10.82 -10.49 6.38
N ALA A 195 10.63 -10.59 7.70
CA ALA A 195 9.95 -9.54 8.44
C ALA A 195 10.57 -8.16 8.18
N SER A 196 9.72 -7.19 7.86
CA SER A 196 10.12 -5.80 7.60
C SER A 196 11.04 -5.25 8.68
N ALA A 197 12.08 -4.51 8.27
CA ALA A 197 13.01 -3.89 9.20
C ALA A 197 12.30 -2.88 10.13
N PRO A 198 12.58 -2.89 11.45
CA PRO A 198 11.98 -1.96 12.40
C PRO A 198 12.41 -0.51 12.13
N VAL A 199 11.71 0.45 12.77
CA VAL A 199 12.14 1.86 12.84
C VAL A 199 13.61 1.91 13.29
N ARG A 200 14.46 2.51 12.47
CA ARG A 200 15.89 2.62 12.76
C ARG A 200 16.09 3.42 14.04
N ALA A 201 17.06 3.01 14.87
CA ALA A 201 17.37 3.70 16.12
C ALA A 201 17.73 5.18 15.90
N SER A 202 18.40 5.49 14.79
CA SER A 202 18.75 6.86 14.39
C SER A 202 17.52 7.75 14.19
N ALA A 203 16.41 7.22 13.68
CA ALA A 203 15.19 7.98 13.44
C ALA A 203 14.40 8.30 14.71
N ARG A 204 14.62 7.55 15.80
CA ARG A 204 13.76 7.59 17.00
C ARG A 204 13.77 8.96 17.69
N SER A 205 14.93 9.62 17.75
CA SER A 205 15.03 10.94 18.39
C SER A 205 14.25 11.99 17.62
N ALA A 206 14.43 12.05 16.29
CA ALA A 206 13.73 12.99 15.42
C ALA A 206 12.21 12.73 15.45
N ILE A 207 11.79 11.46 15.38
CA ILE A 207 10.38 11.08 15.51
C ILE A 207 9.82 11.54 16.85
N SER A 208 10.51 11.25 17.97
CA SER A 208 10.06 11.62 19.32
C SER A 208 9.85 13.13 19.47
N GLU A 209 10.76 13.93 18.93
CA GLU A 209 10.67 15.39 18.95
C GLU A 209 9.45 15.89 18.16
N TRP A 210 9.27 15.39 16.94
CA TRP A 210 8.14 15.78 16.10
C TRP A 210 6.80 15.28 16.65
N GLU A 211 6.75 14.06 17.19
CA GLU A 211 5.55 13.56 17.88
C GLU A 211 5.24 14.39 19.13
N THR A 212 6.24 14.81 19.90
CA THR A 212 6.02 15.72 21.04
C THR A 212 5.45 17.06 20.57
N PHE A 213 5.98 17.63 19.48
CA PHE A 213 5.47 18.88 18.91
C PHE A 213 4.04 18.77 18.40
N LEU A 214 3.70 17.68 17.71
CA LEU A 214 2.37 17.47 17.12
C LEU A 214 1.32 17.05 18.15
N ASN A 215 1.72 16.57 19.32
CA ASN A 215 0.80 16.06 20.34
C ASN A 215 0.68 16.97 21.57
N GLY A 216 0.83 18.29 21.37
CA GLY A 216 0.57 19.29 22.41
C GLY A 216 -0.84 19.18 23.03
N GLU A 217 -0.97 19.71 24.24
CA GLU A 217 -2.20 19.58 25.05
C GLU A 217 -3.16 20.75 24.80
N THR A 218 -2.68 21.92 24.38
CA THR A 218 -3.54 23.10 24.23
C THR A 218 -4.46 22.99 23.00
N PRO A 219 -5.67 23.59 23.02
CA PRO A 219 -6.53 23.63 21.83
C PRO A 219 -5.86 24.23 20.60
N LYS A 220 -4.92 25.17 20.79
CA LYS A 220 -4.16 25.80 19.71
C LYS A 220 -3.21 24.82 19.04
N GLU A 221 -2.45 24.05 19.82
CA GLU A 221 -1.55 23.00 19.30
C GLU A 221 -2.34 21.89 18.62
N GLN A 222 -3.45 21.44 19.22
CA GLN A 222 -4.31 20.41 18.63
C GLN A 222 -4.93 20.85 17.29
N LEU A 223 -5.36 22.11 17.18
CA LEU A 223 -5.86 22.68 15.92
C LEU A 223 -4.77 22.76 14.85
N MET A 224 -3.56 23.16 15.22
CA MET A 224 -2.39 23.15 14.33
C MET A 224 -2.10 21.73 13.83
N SER A 225 -2.03 20.75 14.72
CA SER A 225 -1.69 19.38 14.33
C SER A 225 -2.75 18.75 13.44
N ARG A 226 -4.04 19.05 13.68
CA ARG A 226 -5.13 18.70 12.77
C ARG A 226 -4.92 19.32 11.38
N TYR A 227 -4.60 20.61 11.33
CA TYR A 227 -4.29 21.30 10.07
C TYR A 227 -3.11 20.62 9.34
N LEU A 228 -2.00 20.39 10.02
CA LEU A 228 -0.82 19.76 9.42
C LEU A 228 -1.11 18.34 8.92
N TYR A 229 -1.81 17.52 9.70
CA TYR A 229 -2.20 16.18 9.27
C TYR A 229 -3.12 16.20 8.04
N GLU A 230 -4.18 17.00 8.05
CA GLU A 230 -5.14 17.04 6.94
C GLU A 230 -4.51 17.55 5.63
N HIS A 231 -3.39 18.27 5.69
CA HIS A 231 -2.65 18.75 4.51
C HIS A 231 -1.46 17.85 4.13
N LEU A 232 -0.92 17.05 5.06
CA LEU A 232 0.27 16.21 4.83
C LEU A 232 -0.05 14.70 4.77
N PHE A 233 -1.30 14.27 4.91
CA PHE A 233 -1.65 12.83 4.99
C PHE A 233 -1.26 12.00 3.75
N LEU A 234 -1.04 12.63 2.59
CA LEU A 234 -0.56 11.98 1.36
C LEU A 234 0.96 12.03 1.20
N ALA A 235 1.67 12.79 2.05
CA ALA A 235 3.10 12.99 1.92
C ALA A 235 3.90 11.79 2.44
N HIS A 236 5.07 11.59 1.83
CA HIS A 236 6.14 10.76 2.36
C HIS A 236 7.14 11.64 3.11
N LEU A 237 7.06 11.61 4.43
CA LEU A 237 7.82 12.44 5.34
C LEU A 237 9.21 11.84 5.54
N TYR A 238 10.25 12.65 5.53
CA TYR A 238 11.63 12.18 5.74
C TYR A 238 12.45 13.22 6.48
N PHE A 239 13.55 12.77 7.10
CA PHE A 239 14.51 13.62 7.77
C PHE A 239 15.82 13.65 6.95
N ASP A 240 16.44 14.82 6.80
CA ASP A 240 17.65 15.03 5.97
C ASP A 240 18.93 14.51 6.63
N ASP A 241 18.95 14.41 7.95
CA ASP A 241 20.06 13.93 8.77
C ASP A 241 20.08 12.39 8.95
N LEU A 242 19.12 11.67 8.38
CA LEU A 242 19.01 10.22 8.48
C LEU A 242 19.52 9.49 7.23
N ALA A 243 20.61 8.74 7.37
CA ALA A 243 21.13 7.84 6.35
C ALA A 243 21.09 6.35 6.82
N PRO A 244 20.73 5.38 5.95
CA PRO A 244 20.10 5.60 4.64
C PRO A 244 18.69 6.18 4.82
N GLN A 245 18.24 6.92 3.81
CA GLN A 245 16.96 7.63 3.84
C GLN A 245 15.79 6.67 4.14
N GLN A 246 14.89 7.09 5.02
CA GLN A 246 13.67 6.37 5.39
C GLN A 246 12.48 7.33 5.29
N PHE A 247 11.38 6.84 4.72
CA PHE A 247 10.15 7.61 4.60
C PHE A 247 9.10 7.14 5.61
N PHE A 248 8.28 8.07 6.05
CA PHE A 248 7.22 7.90 7.04
C PHE A 248 5.92 8.51 6.56
N ARG A 249 4.81 8.01 7.07
CA ARG A 249 3.48 8.61 6.95
C ARG A 249 3.10 9.20 8.30
N LEU A 250 2.44 10.36 8.28
CA LEU A 250 1.77 10.87 9.46
C LEU A 250 0.40 10.21 9.56
N VAL A 251 0.15 9.52 10.67
CA VAL A 251 -1.10 8.80 10.92
C VAL A 251 -1.76 9.28 12.22
N ARG A 252 -3.06 9.04 12.35
CA ARG A 252 -3.81 9.23 13.59
C ARG A 252 -3.83 7.91 14.37
N SER A 253 -3.57 7.96 15.67
CA SER A 253 -3.51 6.81 16.58
C SER A 253 -4.37 7.05 17.82
N THR A 254 -4.95 5.99 18.37
CA THR A 254 -5.58 6.03 19.71
C THR A 254 -4.56 5.94 20.84
N THR A 255 -3.32 5.52 20.55
CA THR A 255 -2.23 5.36 21.52
C THR A 255 -1.15 6.46 21.40
N PRO A 256 -0.60 6.93 22.53
CA PRO A 256 0.40 8.01 22.58
C PRO A 256 1.80 7.60 22.11
N PRO A 257 2.69 8.57 21.84
CA PRO A 257 4.12 8.33 21.61
C PRO A 257 4.75 7.38 22.62
N GLY A 258 5.58 6.45 22.14
CA GLY A 258 6.19 5.39 22.96
C GLY A 258 5.41 4.08 22.98
N GLU A 259 4.13 4.07 22.60
CA GLU A 259 3.32 2.87 22.46
C GLU A 259 3.18 2.41 21.00
N VAL A 260 2.76 1.15 20.81
CA VAL A 260 2.40 0.58 19.51
C VAL A 260 1.27 1.40 18.90
N ILE A 261 1.41 1.77 17.62
CA ILE A 261 0.41 2.57 16.91
C ILE A 261 -0.88 1.77 16.74
N HIS A 262 -1.98 2.31 17.26
CA HIS A 262 -3.33 1.80 17.03
C HIS A 262 -4.06 2.75 16.07
N LEU A 263 -3.98 2.43 14.78
CA LEU A 263 -4.39 3.31 13.69
C LEU A 263 -5.88 3.68 13.74
N ILE A 264 -6.18 4.97 13.62
CA ILE A 264 -7.53 5.49 13.38
C ILE A 264 -7.75 5.57 11.86
N ALA A 265 -8.45 4.57 11.33
CA ALA A 265 -8.59 4.31 9.90
C ALA A 265 -9.85 4.91 9.26
N THR A 266 -10.04 6.23 9.30
CA THR A 266 -11.17 6.86 8.61
C THR A 266 -10.98 6.92 7.09
N ARG A 267 -12.07 7.06 6.33
CA ARG A 267 -12.01 7.18 4.86
C ARG A 267 -11.35 8.47 4.41
N ARG A 268 -11.74 9.61 4.99
CA ARG A 268 -11.13 10.93 4.75
C ARG A 268 -10.33 11.36 5.99
N PRO A 269 -9.26 12.15 5.82
CA PRO A 269 -8.45 12.61 6.95
C PRO A 269 -9.23 13.48 7.95
N TYR A 270 -10.27 14.17 7.48
CA TYR A 270 -11.14 15.04 8.28
C TYR A 270 -12.42 14.35 8.78
N ASP A 271 -12.62 13.05 8.50
CA ASP A 271 -13.75 12.31 9.08
C ASP A 271 -13.53 12.10 10.59
N ASP A 272 -14.66 12.00 11.31
CA ASP A 272 -14.72 11.80 12.75
C ASP A 272 -13.91 10.57 13.19
N PRO A 273 -12.90 10.75 14.07
CA PRO A 273 -12.04 9.67 14.55
C PRO A 273 -12.75 8.71 15.52
N LYS A 274 -13.95 9.05 16.02
CA LYS A 274 -14.73 8.29 17.00
C LYS A 274 -14.02 8.04 18.33
N VAL A 275 -13.11 8.94 18.70
CA VAL A 275 -12.40 8.96 19.99
C VAL A 275 -12.21 10.40 20.45
N ASP A 276 -12.12 10.59 21.77
CA ASP A 276 -11.98 11.92 22.38
C ASP A 276 -10.59 12.53 22.15
N ARG A 277 -9.54 11.70 22.14
CA ARG A 277 -8.15 12.10 21.95
C ARG A 277 -7.53 11.33 20.79
N ILE A 278 -6.81 12.07 19.97
CA ILE A 278 -6.03 11.56 18.83
C ILE A 278 -4.57 11.87 19.10
N TYR A 279 -3.70 10.92 18.75
CA TYR A 279 -2.27 11.15 18.65
C TYR A 279 -1.81 11.11 17.20
N TYR A 280 -0.99 12.07 16.79
CA TYR A 280 -0.33 12.08 15.48
C TYR A 280 1.00 11.34 15.59
N ARG A 281 1.15 10.26 14.84
CA ARG A 281 2.27 9.32 14.95
C ARG A 281 2.95 9.10 13.59
N PHE A 282 4.25 8.81 13.61
CA PHE A 282 5.00 8.49 12.39
C PHE A 282 5.05 6.98 12.17
N GLU A 283 4.42 6.53 11.10
CA GLU A 283 4.47 5.14 10.66
C GLU A 283 5.46 4.98 9.50
N PRO A 284 6.42 4.05 9.54
CA PRO A 284 7.30 3.77 8.40
C PRO A 284 6.52 3.39 7.14
N VAL A 285 6.94 3.94 6.00
CA VAL A 285 6.45 3.47 4.70
C VAL A 285 7.02 2.08 4.45
N ARG A 286 6.14 1.09 4.30
CA ARG A 286 6.50 -0.31 4.05
C ARG A 286 6.45 -0.68 2.56
N THR A 287 5.71 0.10 1.76
CA THR A 287 5.65 -0.08 0.32
C THR A 287 6.86 0.51 -0.38
N THR A 288 7.22 -0.07 -1.52
CA THR A 288 8.11 0.54 -2.52
C THR A 288 7.68 1.98 -2.80
N ILE A 289 8.64 2.90 -2.84
CA ILE A 289 8.39 4.29 -3.20
C ILE A 289 8.20 4.41 -4.72
N LEU A 290 7.05 4.95 -5.13
CA LEU A 290 6.69 5.10 -6.55
C LEU A 290 6.58 6.55 -6.95
N ALA A 291 7.18 6.91 -8.07
CA ALA A 291 7.11 8.28 -8.59
C ALA A 291 5.67 8.82 -8.69
N LYS A 292 4.69 7.97 -9.08
CA LYS A 292 3.28 8.36 -9.23
C LYS A 292 2.54 8.68 -7.92
N THR A 293 3.06 8.25 -6.77
CA THR A 293 2.44 8.49 -5.46
C THR A 293 3.40 9.15 -4.46
N HIS A 294 4.64 9.45 -4.87
CA HIS A 294 5.66 9.95 -3.97
C HIS A 294 5.64 11.48 -3.89
N MET A 295 5.16 12.00 -2.76
CA MET A 295 5.22 13.41 -2.40
C MET A 295 6.21 13.59 -1.25
N PRO A 296 7.53 13.67 -1.52
CA PRO A 296 8.54 13.79 -0.47
C PRO A 296 8.38 15.10 0.28
N TYR A 297 8.39 15.03 1.60
CA TYR A 297 8.24 16.20 2.46
C TYR A 297 9.27 16.17 3.58
N LEU A 298 10.28 17.04 3.46
CA LEU A 298 11.36 17.16 4.43
C LEU A 298 10.86 17.57 5.82
N LEU A 299 11.42 16.98 6.86
CA LEU A 299 11.24 17.37 8.25
C LEU A 299 12.62 17.64 8.84
N ASN A 300 12.84 18.87 9.30
CA ASN A 300 14.08 19.29 9.93
C ASN A 300 13.80 20.44 10.92
N GLN A 301 14.83 20.88 11.63
CA GLN A 301 14.69 21.93 12.64
C GLN A 301 14.18 23.25 12.07
N GLU A 302 14.64 23.65 10.88
CA GLU A 302 14.16 24.87 10.21
C GLU A 302 12.64 24.81 9.98
N ARG A 303 12.13 23.66 9.53
CA ARG A 303 10.70 23.47 9.29
C ARG A 303 9.90 23.43 10.59
N LEU A 304 10.42 22.78 11.62
CA LEU A 304 9.81 22.76 12.94
C LEU A 304 9.65 24.20 13.50
N SER A 305 10.73 24.99 13.44
CA SER A 305 10.71 26.41 13.82
C SER A 305 9.72 27.21 12.97
N ARG A 306 9.71 27.01 11.64
CA ARG A 306 8.75 27.67 10.76
C ARG A 306 7.30 27.38 11.16
N TYR A 307 6.97 26.14 11.50
CA TYR A 307 5.62 25.80 11.95
C TYR A 307 5.26 26.47 13.28
N ARG A 308 6.20 26.56 14.23
CA ARG A 308 6.00 27.34 15.47
C ARG A 308 5.70 28.80 15.16
N THR A 309 6.47 29.42 14.27
CA THR A 309 6.26 30.82 13.85
C THR A 309 4.94 31.05 13.12
N LEU A 310 4.51 30.09 12.29
CA LEU A 310 3.24 30.23 11.57
C LEU A 310 2.03 29.96 12.45
N PHE A 311 2.07 28.95 13.33
CA PHE A 311 0.86 28.46 13.99
C PHE A 311 0.82 28.73 15.49
N LEU A 312 1.95 28.82 16.20
CA LEU A 312 1.95 28.92 17.66
C LEU A 312 2.31 30.32 18.18
N GLU A 313 3.22 31.03 17.51
CA GLU A 313 3.63 32.40 17.88
C GLU A 313 2.58 33.48 17.64
N PRO A 314 1.78 33.47 16.55
CA PRO A 314 0.83 34.55 16.30
C PRO A 314 -0.22 34.65 17.42
N ALA A 315 -0.59 35.87 17.79
CA ALA A 315 -1.58 36.12 18.82
C ALA A 315 -3.00 35.83 18.31
N TYR A 316 -3.50 34.62 18.61
CA TYR A 316 -4.87 34.20 18.40
C TYR A 316 -5.25 33.12 19.42
N GLU A 317 -6.54 33.02 19.71
CA GLU A 317 -7.09 32.05 20.66
C GLU A 317 -7.93 30.99 19.95
N VAL A 318 -7.91 29.78 20.51
CA VAL A 318 -8.77 28.67 20.11
C VAL A 318 -9.60 28.29 21.32
N GLN A 319 -10.84 28.79 21.37
CA GLN A 319 -11.74 28.58 22.51
C GLN A 319 -12.23 27.13 22.58
N ALA A 320 -12.49 26.52 21.43
CA ALA A 320 -12.91 25.13 21.30
C ALA A 320 -12.36 24.54 20.01
N LEU A 321 -12.13 23.23 20.02
CA LEU A 321 -11.73 22.52 18.81
C LEU A 321 -12.92 22.39 17.83
N PRO A 322 -12.67 22.53 16.52
CA PRO A 322 -13.71 22.36 15.51
C PRO A 322 -14.27 20.94 15.52
N SER A 323 -15.58 20.83 15.33
CA SER A 323 -16.29 19.55 15.25
C SER A 323 -15.82 18.71 14.05
N TYR A 324 -16.05 17.40 14.14
CA TYR A 324 -15.93 16.46 13.02
C TYR A 324 -17.27 16.21 12.30
N ASN A 325 -18.34 16.94 12.62
CA ASN A 325 -19.59 16.90 11.87
C ASN A 325 -19.29 17.14 10.37
N PRO A 326 -19.79 16.29 9.44
CA PRO A 326 -19.54 16.38 8.01
C PRO A 326 -19.67 17.78 7.40
N GLU A 327 -20.65 18.58 7.82
CA GLU A 327 -20.85 19.93 7.27
C GLU A 327 -19.70 20.89 7.65
N ALA A 328 -19.19 20.76 8.87
CA ALA A 328 -18.10 21.57 9.37
C ALA A 328 -16.74 21.05 8.87
N SER A 329 -16.49 19.75 9.01
CA SER A 329 -15.19 19.15 8.73
C SER A 329 -14.82 19.12 7.25
N ALA A 330 -15.82 19.10 6.36
CA ALA A 330 -15.58 19.22 4.92
C ALA A 330 -15.28 20.67 4.47
N ASN A 331 -15.53 21.68 5.32
CA ASN A 331 -15.25 23.08 5.02
C ASN A 331 -13.98 23.56 5.75
N PRO A 332 -12.83 23.64 5.07
CA PRO A 332 -11.58 24.06 5.70
C PRO A 332 -11.58 25.54 6.12
N PHE A 333 -12.42 26.38 5.51
CA PHE A 333 -12.54 27.78 5.88
C PHE A 333 -13.19 27.95 7.25
N GLU A 334 -14.21 27.14 7.55
CA GLU A 334 -14.85 27.11 8.86
C GLU A 334 -14.04 26.36 9.90
N THR A 335 -13.53 25.16 9.54
CA THR A 335 -12.75 24.30 10.46
C THR A 335 -11.53 25.03 11.00
N PHE A 336 -10.81 25.76 10.14
CA PHE A 336 -9.54 26.41 10.49
C PHE A 336 -9.65 27.93 10.61
N LYS A 337 -10.85 28.49 10.83
CA LYS A 337 -11.06 29.94 10.87
C LYS A 337 -10.27 30.68 11.95
N SER A 338 -10.01 30.02 13.08
CA SER A 338 -9.20 30.58 14.16
C SER A 338 -7.73 30.75 13.77
N ILE A 339 -7.23 29.96 12.81
CA ILE A 339 -5.85 30.10 12.34
C ILE A 339 -5.76 31.35 11.44
N PRO A 340 -4.82 32.28 11.71
CA PRO A 340 -4.63 33.48 10.90
C PRO A 340 -4.49 33.15 9.42
N VAL A 341 -5.14 33.94 8.55
CA VAL A 341 -5.13 33.73 7.09
C VAL A 341 -3.70 33.68 6.53
N LYS A 342 -2.82 34.57 7.01
CA LYS A 342 -1.40 34.59 6.61
C LYS A 342 -0.67 33.30 6.96
N SER A 343 -1.04 32.63 8.05
CA SER A 343 -0.43 31.36 8.47
C SER A 343 -0.90 30.20 7.60
N ARG A 344 -2.19 30.17 7.24
CA ARG A 344 -2.75 29.14 6.35
C ARG A 344 -2.24 29.24 4.91
N TYR A 345 -1.95 30.46 4.46
CA TYR A 345 -1.48 30.73 3.09
C TYR A 345 0.00 30.38 2.84
N ARG A 346 0.83 30.37 3.89
CA ARG A 346 2.30 30.20 3.81
C ARG A 346 2.76 28.80 4.15
#